data_AF-W7Q2Z0-F1
#
_entry.id   AF-W7Q2Z0-F1
#
_cell.length_a   1.000
_cell.length_b   1.000
_cell.length_c   1.000
_cell.angle_alpha   90.00
_cell.angle_beta   90.00
_cell.angle_gamma   90.00
#
_symmetry.space_group_name_H-M   'P 1'
#
loop_
_entity.id
_entity.type
_entity.pdbx_description
1 polymer ?
#
loop_
_entity_poly.entity_id
_entity_poly.type
_entity_poly.pdbx_seq_one_letter_code
_entity_poly.pdbx_strand_id
1 'polypeptide(L)' 'MTDRSLEELREALRQRDQFFTLSLELFCRVDLDGRFLQVNATFKQLLGYSEKQLVGHHYSKLVLAEDRP' A
#
# COMPACT_ATOMS: atom_id res chain seq x y z
N MET A 1 -1.12 -23.45 25.09
CA MET A 1 -0.19 -23.37 23.93
C MET A 1 -0.70 -22.44 22.81
N THR A 2 -1.98 -22.06 22.78
CA THR A 2 -2.58 -21.19 21.74
C THR A 2 -2.34 -19.68 21.94
N ASP A 3 -1.98 -19.24 23.14
CA ASP A 3 -1.89 -17.80 23.48
C ASP A 3 -0.64 -17.12 22.87
N ARG A 4 0.51 -17.80 22.93
CA ARG A 4 1.79 -17.27 22.44
C ARG A 4 1.82 -17.06 20.92
N SER A 5 1.24 -17.99 20.15
CA SER A 5 1.19 -17.89 18.68
C SER A 5 0.25 -16.80 18.19
N LEU A 6 -0.82 -16.50 18.94
CA LEU A 6 -1.71 -15.37 18.61
C LEU A 6 -1.02 -14.03 18.86
N GLU A 7 -0.25 -13.92 19.94
CA GLU A 7 0.51 -12.71 20.26
C GLU A 7 1.63 -12.46 19.24
N GLU A 8 2.37 -13.50 18.86
CA GLU A 8 3.41 -13.42 17.82
C GLU A 8 2.83 -12.98 16.46
N LEU A 9 1.66 -13.51 16.08
CA LEU A 9 0.96 -13.08 14.86
C LEU A 9 0.52 -11.62 14.91
N ARG A 10 -0.03 -11.17 16.05
CA ARG A 10 -0.44 -9.77 16.23
C ARG A 10 0.73 -8.83 16.10
N GLU A 11 1.86 -9.15 16.72
CA GLU A 11 3.05 -8.32 16.65
C GLU A 11 3.61 -8.27 15.23
N ALA A 12 3.64 -9.40 14.52
CA ALA A 12 4.05 -9.43 13.12
C ALA A 12 3.15 -8.58 12.21
N LEU A 13 1.82 -8.65 12.41
CA LEU A 13 0.87 -7.83 11.67
C LEU A 13 1.06 -6.33 11.98
N ARG A 14 1.26 -5.98 13.25
CA ARG A 14 1.50 -4.60 13.69
C ARG A 14 2.77 -4.03 13.07
N GLN A 15 3.86 -4.80 13.09
CA GLN A 15 5.13 -4.37 12.49
C GLN A 15 5.00 -4.16 10.98
N ARG A 16 4.31 -5.06 10.28
CA ARG A 16 4.02 -4.91 8.86
C ARG A 16 3.21 -3.64 8.58
N ASP A 17 2.15 -3.40 9.35
CA ASP A 17 1.26 -2.25 9.14
C ASP A 17 1.97 -0.93 9.47
N GLN A 18 2.82 -0.91 10.50
CA GLN A 18 3.68 0.22 10.80
C GLN A 18 4.68 0.49 9.68
N PHE A 19 5.38 -0.54 9.19
CA PHE A 19 6.32 -0.40 8.06
C PHE A 19 5.63 0.18 6.82
N PHE A 20 4.46 -0.35 6.46
CA PHE A 20 3.69 0.15 5.32
C PHE A 20 3.26 1.61 5.50
N THR A 21 2.77 1.96 6.69
CA THR A 21 2.19 3.29 6.97
C THR A 21 3.25 4.37 7.15
N LEU A 22 4.38 4.04 7.79
CA LEU A 22 5.43 4.99 8.16
C LEU A 22 6.53 5.13 7.09
N SER A 23 6.53 4.28 6.06
CA SER A 23 7.52 4.40 4.97
C SER A 23 7.39 5.76 4.26
N LEU A 24 8.54 6.40 4.04
CA LEU A 24 8.66 7.64 3.27
C LEU A 24 8.63 7.40 1.75
N GLU A 25 8.68 6.14 1.32
CA GLU A 25 8.54 5.76 -0.08
C GLU A 25 7.07 5.52 -0.43
N LEU A 26 6.75 5.56 -1.72
CA LEU A 26 5.44 5.23 -2.24
C LEU A 26 5.24 3.70 -2.19
N PHE A 27 4.52 3.21 -1.18
CA PHE A 27 4.13 1.81 -1.12
C PHE A 27 2.66 1.59 -1.44
N CYS A 28 2.42 0.60 -2.27
CA CYS A 28 1.09 0.19 -2.67
C CYS A 28 1.00 -1.33 -2.79
N ARG A 29 -0.23 -1.82 -2.72
CA ARG A 29 -0.58 -3.17 -3.13
C ARG A 29 -1.51 -3.06 -4.32
N VAL A 30 -1.29 -3.91 -5.31
CA VAL A 30 -2.15 -4.03 -6.49
C VAL A 30 -2.70 -5.45 -6.60
N ASP A 31 -3.84 -5.59 -7.26
CA ASP A 31 -4.31 -6.90 -7.71
C ASP A 31 -3.54 -7.38 -8.95
N LEU A 32 -3.90 -8.56 -9.46
CA LEU A 32 -3.25 -9.15 -10.64
C LEU A 32 -3.51 -8.34 -11.93
N ASP A 33 -4.57 -7.54 -11.96
CA ASP A 33 -4.89 -6.62 -13.06
C ASP A 33 -4.23 -5.25 -12.87
N GLY A 34 -3.36 -5.06 -11.87
CA GLY A 34 -2.66 -3.81 -11.63
C GLY A 34 -3.50 -2.71 -10.98
N ARG A 35 -4.66 -3.03 -10.39
CA ARG A 35 -5.51 -2.05 -9.70
C ARG A 35 -5.10 -1.91 -8.25
N PHE A 36 -5.01 -0.68 -7.76
CA PHE A 36 -4.67 -0.41 -6.37
C PHE A 36 -5.69 -1.06 -5.42
N LEU A 37 -5.19 -1.90 -4.51
CA LEU A 37 -5.90 -2.43 -3.35
C LEU A 37 -5.67 -1.57 -2.12
N GLN A 38 -4.48 -0.97 -2.01
CA GLN A 38 -4.06 -0.15 -0.88
C GLN A 38 -2.90 0.74 -1.29
N VAL A 39 -2.83 1.95 -0.73
CA VAL A 39 -1.69 2.86 -0.85
C VAL A 39 -1.36 3.45 0.51
N ASN A 40 -0.10 3.75 0.79
CA ASN A 40 0.27 4.43 2.03
C ASN A 40 0.00 5.94 1.97
N ALA A 41 0.10 6.61 3.13
CA ALA A 41 -0.17 8.05 3.24
C ALA A 41 0.77 8.92 2.38
N THR A 42 1.94 8.39 2.02
CA THR A 42 2.96 9.05 1.21
C THR A 42 2.45 9.42 -0.18
N PHE A 43 1.51 8.65 -0.77
CA PHE A 43 0.86 9.03 -2.04
C PHE A 43 0.19 10.40 -1.96
N LYS A 44 -0.49 10.69 -0.84
CA LYS A 44 -1.13 11.98 -0.63
C LYS A 44 -0.10 13.08 -0.42
N GLN A 45 0.97 12.78 0.31
CA GLN A 45 2.01 13.76 0.64
C GLN A 45 2.85 14.16 -0.57
N LEU A 46 3.26 13.20 -1.39
CA LEU A 46 4.16 13.44 -2.53
C LEU A 46 3.42 13.72 -3.83
N LEU A 47 2.33 13.00 -4.10
CA LEU A 47 1.61 13.08 -5.38
C LEU A 47 0.26 13.80 -5.29
N GLY A 48 -0.21 14.13 -4.09
CA GLY A 48 -1.50 14.80 -3.87
C GLY A 48 -2.73 13.89 -3.98
N TYR A 49 -2.56 12.59 -4.20
CA TYR A 49 -3.67 11.65 -4.35
C TYR A 49 -4.01 10.94 -3.04
N SER A 50 -5.27 11.03 -2.61
CA SER A 50 -5.76 10.23 -1.50
C SER A 50 -5.99 8.77 -1.90
N GLU A 51 -5.93 7.87 -0.91
CA GLU A 51 -6.24 6.45 -1.11
C GLU A 51 -7.60 6.24 -1.80
N LYS A 52 -8.64 6.98 -1.38
CA LYS A 52 -9.98 6.91 -1.97
C LYS A 52 -10.01 7.24 -3.47
N GLN A 53 -9.08 8.06 -3.95
CA GLN A 53 -8.99 8.42 -5.38
C GLN A 53 -8.22 7.38 -6.20
N LEU A 54 -7.43 6.53 -5.54
CA LEU A 54 -6.53 5.57 -6.19
C LEU A 54 -7.05 4.14 -6.12
N VAL A 55 -7.60 3.71 -4.99
CA VAL A 55 -8.12 2.34 -4.83
C VAL A 55 -9.13 2.01 -5.94
N GLY A 56 -8.98 0.83 -6.54
CA GLY A 56 -9.75 0.35 -7.70
C GLY A 56 -9.29 0.86 -9.07
N HIS A 57 -8.44 1.90 -9.12
CA HIS A 57 -7.86 2.39 -10.37
C HIS A 57 -6.58 1.62 -10.72
N HIS A 58 -6.32 1.48 -12.01
CA HIS A 58 -5.08 0.88 -12.52
C HIS A 58 -3.88 1.80 -12.24
N TYR A 59 -2.72 1.22 -11.87
CA TYR A 59 -1.51 1.98 -11.52
C TYR A 59 -1.03 2.91 -12.63
N SER A 60 -1.30 2.56 -13.89
CA SER A 60 -0.94 3.36 -15.08
C SER A 60 -1.55 4.76 -15.07
N LYS A 61 -2.53 5.05 -14.22
CA LYS A 61 -3.02 6.41 -13.95
C LYS A 61 -1.92 7.34 -13.43
N LEU A 62 -0.94 6.81 -12.72
CA LEU A 62 0.18 7.56 -12.14
C LEU A 62 1.48 7.43 -12.96
N VAL A 63 1.49 6.59 -13.99
CA VAL A 63 2.64 6.35 -14.86
C VAL A 63 2.47 7.16 -16.14
N LEU A 64 3.52 7.90 -16.51
CA LEU A 64 3.57 8.63 -17.76
C LEU A 64 3.34 7.67 -18.93
N ALA A 65 2.70 8.14 -20.00
CA ALA A 65 2.31 7.26 -21.11
C ALA A 65 3.50 6.55 -21.77
N GLU A 66 4.66 7.21 -21.79
CA GLU A 66 5.92 6.70 -22.35
C GLU A 66 6.59 5.62 -21.50
N ASP A 67 6.27 5.54 -20.20
CA ASP A 67 6.87 4.61 -19.25
C ASP A 67 5.99 3.36 -18.99
N ARG A 68 4.90 3.21 -19.76
CA ARG A 68 4.00 2.05 -19.63
C ARG A 68 4.61 0.84 -20.36
N PRO A 69 4.55 -0.37 -19.77
CA PRO A 69 4.98 -1.59 -20.43
C PRO A 69 4.09 -1.97 -21.62
#